data_AF-A0A9D8JDW8-F1
#
_entry.id   AF-A0A9D8JDW8-F1
#
_cell.length_a   1.000
_cell.length_b   1.000
_cell.length_c   1.000
_cell.angle_alpha   90.00
_cell.angle_beta   90.00
_cell.angle_gamma   90.00
#
_symmetry.space_group_name_H-M   'P 1'
#
loop_
_entity.id
_entity.type
_entity.pdbx_description
1 polymer ?
#
loop_
_entity_poly.entity_id
_entity_poly.type
_entity_poly.pdbx_seq_one_letter_code
_entity_poly.pdbx_strand_id
1 'polypeptide(L)'
;MVNSLEAKIKELNALVLAGKALEAFDSFYADDVVMQENDQAPTIGKKANYEREVAFFSAITDFRGAQVLSVGCSADKTYVEWSFDYTHKEWGVRKYHQVAVQTWKNGRIVKEQFYYGG
;
A
#
# COMPACT_ATOMS: atom_id res chain seq x y z
N MET A 1 7.96 9.76 -23.16
CA MET A 1 6.61 9.71 -22.56
C MET A 1 6.20 8.26 -22.42
N VAL A 2 6.18 7.73 -21.18
CA VAL A 2 5.41 6.53 -20.85
C VAL A 2 4.79 6.79 -19.47
N ASN A 3 3.64 7.47 -19.46
CA ASN A 3 2.84 7.68 -18.24
C ASN A 3 1.85 6.51 -18.08
N SER A 4 2.35 5.27 -18.20
CA SER A 4 1.52 4.08 -18.06
C SER A 4 1.21 3.80 -16.58
N LEU A 5 0.09 3.13 -16.33
CA LEU A 5 -0.27 2.66 -15.01
C LEU A 5 0.84 1.77 -14.41
N GLU A 6 1.46 0.94 -15.26
CA GLU A 6 2.60 0.09 -14.89
C GLU A 6 3.82 0.89 -14.40
N ALA A 7 4.14 2.01 -15.05
CA ALA A 7 5.26 2.85 -14.61
C ALA A 7 4.97 3.47 -13.24
N LYS A 8 3.74 3.96 -13.02
CA LYS A 8 3.32 4.55 -11.74
C LYS A 8 3.36 3.55 -10.58
N ILE A 9 2.86 2.34 -10.78
CA ILE A 9 2.89 1.33 -9.71
C ILE A 9 4.31 0.86 -9.42
N LYS A 10 5.19 0.76 -10.42
CA LYS A 10 6.61 0.46 -10.20
C LYS A 10 7.30 1.55 -9.39
N GLU A 11 7.00 2.82 -9.67
CA GLU A 11 7.53 3.96 -8.91
C GLU A 11 7.01 3.96 -7.46
N LEU A 12 5.70 3.77 -7.26
CA LEU A 12 5.09 3.63 -5.94
C LEU A 12 5.76 2.50 -5.14
N ASN A 13 5.90 1.31 -5.73
CA ASN A 13 6.53 0.17 -5.08
C ASN A 13 8.00 0.44 -4.74
N ALA A 14 8.75 1.12 -5.63
CA ALA A 14 10.14 1.48 -5.38
C ALA A 14 10.29 2.44 -4.20
N LEU A 15 9.38 3.42 -4.06
CA LEU A 15 9.37 4.32 -2.91
C LEU A 15 9.05 3.58 -1.60
N VAL A 16 8.08 2.66 -1.62
CA VAL A 16 7.77 1.82 -0.45
C VAL A 16 8.98 1.00 -0.02
N LEU A 17 9.66 0.33 -0.97
CA LEU A 17 10.88 -0.45 -0.71
C LEU A 17 12.04 0.42 -0.19
N ALA A 18 12.08 1.70 -0.57
CA ALA A 18 13.07 2.67 -0.10
C ALA A 18 12.71 3.30 1.27
N GLY A 19 11.66 2.82 1.95
CA GLY A 19 11.20 3.38 3.23
C GLY A 19 10.49 4.73 3.09
N LYS A 20 10.10 5.12 1.87
CA LYS A 20 9.47 6.40 1.52
C LYS A 20 7.95 6.24 1.31
N ALA A 21 7.33 5.30 2.03
CA ALA A 21 5.91 4.99 1.87
C ALA A 21 5.01 6.21 2.08
N LEU A 22 5.31 7.08 3.05
CA LEU A 22 4.54 8.30 3.30
C LEU A 22 4.70 9.36 2.18
N GLU A 23 5.89 9.48 1.58
CA GLU A 23 6.10 10.34 0.40
C GLU A 23 5.31 9.82 -0.80
N ALA A 24 5.31 8.49 -0.98
CA ALA A 24 4.55 7.83 -2.03
C ALA A 24 3.04 8.00 -1.80
N PHE A 25 2.59 7.90 -0.56
CA PHE A 25 1.20 8.12 -0.18
C PHE A 25 0.74 9.52 -0.60
N ASP A 26 1.53 10.55 -0.30
CA ASP A 26 1.18 11.92 -0.66
C ASP A 26 1.13 12.12 -2.19
N SER A 27 2.04 11.50 -2.93
CA SER A 27 2.17 11.65 -4.38
C SER A 27 1.10 10.89 -5.19
N PHE A 28 0.76 9.69 -4.75
CA PHE A 28 -0.03 8.75 -5.54
C PHE A 28 -1.50 8.62 -5.10
N TYR A 29 -1.89 9.09 -3.92
CA TYR A 29 -3.25 8.87 -3.40
C TYR A 29 -4.12 10.13 -3.58
N ALA A 30 -5.37 9.91 -3.97
CA ALA A 30 -6.37 10.97 -4.11
C ALA A 30 -6.88 11.45 -2.74
N ASP A 31 -7.41 12.68 -2.68
CA ASP A 31 -7.87 13.29 -1.43
C ASP A 31 -9.06 12.53 -0.81
N ASP A 32 -9.88 11.90 -1.66
CA ASP A 32 -11.06 11.10 -1.33
C ASP A 32 -10.78 9.59 -1.26
N VAL A 33 -9.52 9.16 -1.18
CA VAL A 33 -9.15 7.74 -1.22
C VAL A 33 -9.83 6.92 -0.12
N VAL A 34 -10.29 5.73 -0.49
CA VAL A 34 -10.88 4.75 0.43
C VAL A 34 -9.95 3.54 0.55
N MET A 35 -9.51 3.22 1.76
CA MET A 35 -8.65 2.06 2.01
C MET A 35 -9.34 1.05 2.92
N GLN A 36 -9.08 -0.23 2.71
CA GLN A 36 -9.77 -1.30 3.42
C GLN A 36 -8.85 -2.50 3.67
N GLU A 37 -8.85 -2.98 4.91
CA GLU A 37 -8.17 -4.21 5.32
C GLU A 37 -9.15 -5.40 5.22
N ASN A 38 -8.90 -6.36 4.34
CA ASN A 38 -9.79 -7.48 4.03
C ASN A 38 -11.25 -6.99 3.88
N ASP A 39 -12.18 -7.52 4.69
CA ASP A 39 -13.60 -7.16 4.71
C ASP A 39 -13.98 -6.21 5.86
N GLN A 40 -13.01 -5.58 6.53
CA GLN A 40 -13.27 -4.64 7.62
C GLN A 40 -13.90 -3.34 7.12
N ALA A 41 -14.38 -2.51 8.06
CA ALA A 41 -14.87 -1.18 7.73
C ALA A 41 -13.75 -0.33 7.09
N PRO A 42 -14.04 0.39 5.98
CA PRO A 42 -13.03 1.16 5.28
C PRO A 42 -12.66 2.43 6.04
N THR A 43 -11.43 2.90 5.83
CA THR A 43 -10.98 4.25 6.22
C THR A 43 -11.11 5.19 5.02
N ILE A 44 -11.79 6.31 5.22
CA ILE A 44 -12.19 7.23 4.14
C ILE A 44 -11.41 8.54 4.23
N GLY A 45 -10.86 8.97 3.10
CA GLY A 45 -10.16 10.24 2.93
C GLY A 45 -8.66 10.15 3.20
N LYS A 46 -7.89 10.94 2.47
CA LYS A 46 -6.41 10.93 2.50
C LYS A 46 -5.85 11.23 3.89
N LYS A 47 -6.43 12.17 4.62
CA LYS A 47 -5.96 12.56 5.96
C LYS A 47 -6.05 11.39 6.95
N ALA A 48 -7.22 10.75 7.05
CA ALA A 48 -7.43 9.63 7.97
C ALA A 48 -6.53 8.44 7.64
N ASN A 49 -6.39 8.15 6.35
CA ASN A 49 -5.50 7.10 5.88
C ASN A 49 -4.01 7.42 6.15
N TYR A 50 -3.58 8.67 5.95
CA TYR A 50 -2.21 9.09 6.27
C TYR A 50 -1.91 8.92 7.76
N GLU A 51 -2.81 9.32 8.65
CA GLU A 51 -2.66 9.13 10.10
C GLU A 51 -2.56 7.64 10.47
N ARG A 52 -3.35 6.79 9.81
CA ARG A 52 -3.30 5.32 9.96
C ARG A 52 -1.96 4.74 9.52
N GLU A 53 -1.44 5.15 8.36
CA GLU A 53 -0.12 4.73 7.85
C GLU A 53 1.01 5.19 8.79
N VAL A 54 0.98 6.45 9.25
CA VAL A 54 1.94 6.96 10.25
C VAL A 54 1.92 6.12 11.52
N ALA A 55 0.73 5.80 12.04
CA ALA A 55 0.59 4.97 13.22
C ALA A 55 1.18 3.56 13.00
N PHE A 56 0.88 2.93 11.85
CA PHE A 56 1.42 1.62 11.47
C PHE A 56 2.95 1.63 11.40
N PHE A 57 3.56 2.53 10.62
CA PHE A 57 5.02 2.58 10.47
C PHE A 57 5.73 2.94 11.78
N SER A 58 5.15 3.83 12.60
CA SER A 58 5.72 4.18 13.91
C SER A 58 5.70 3.02 14.92
N ALA A 59 4.88 2.00 14.67
CA ALA A 59 4.71 0.85 15.54
C ALA A 59 5.55 -0.37 15.11
N ILE A 60 6.25 -0.29 13.98
CA ILE A 60 7.24 -1.31 13.59
C ILE A 60 8.51 -1.13 14.44
N THR A 61 8.88 -2.17 15.17
CA THR A 61 10.06 -2.16 16.06
C THR A 61 11.28 -2.82 15.44
N ASP A 62 11.07 -3.69 14.44
CA ASP A 62 12.12 -4.38 13.71
C ASP A 62 11.62 -4.70 12.31
N PHE A 63 12.31 -4.21 11.28
CA PHE A 63 11.93 -4.41 9.87
C PHE A 63 13.00 -5.26 9.19
N ARG A 64 12.65 -6.50 8.83
CA ARG A 64 13.60 -7.45 8.23
C ARG A 64 13.44 -7.56 6.72
N GLY A 65 12.25 -7.26 6.19
CA GLY A 65 12.09 -7.16 4.75
C GLY A 65 10.67 -6.86 4.27
N ALA A 66 10.62 -6.26 3.09
CA ALA A 66 9.47 -6.25 2.21
C ALA A 66 9.94 -6.62 0.80
N GLN A 67 9.14 -7.40 0.08
CA GLN A 67 9.45 -7.80 -1.29
C GLN A 67 8.17 -7.72 -2.14
N VAL A 68 8.29 -7.15 -3.35
CA VAL A 68 7.27 -7.29 -4.38
C VAL A 68 7.49 -8.64 -5.07
N LEU A 69 6.51 -9.54 -4.99
CA LEU A 69 6.54 -10.85 -5.63
C LEU A 69 6.03 -10.78 -7.06
N SER A 70 4.91 -10.07 -7.27
CA SER A 70 4.30 -9.92 -8.59
C SER A 70 3.53 -8.60 -8.71
N VAL A 71 3.40 -8.12 -9.94
CA VAL A 71 2.60 -6.93 -10.26
C VAL A 71 1.71 -7.24 -11.47
N GLY A 72 0.41 -7.03 -11.31
CA GLY A 72 -0.58 -7.08 -12.38
C GLY A 72 -1.16 -5.69 -12.65
N CYS A 73 -1.50 -5.41 -13.90
CA CYS A 73 -2.21 -4.20 -14.31
C CYS A 73 -3.40 -4.59 -15.20
N SER A 74 -4.56 -3.97 -15.00
CA SER A 74 -5.74 -4.16 -15.86
C SER A 74 -6.58 -2.89 -15.89
N ALA A 75 -6.78 -2.30 -17.07
CA ALA A 75 -7.53 -1.06 -17.27
C ALA A 75 -7.13 0.06 -16.29
N ASP A 76 -7.92 0.26 -15.22
CA ASP A 76 -7.76 1.25 -14.17
C ASP A 76 -7.26 0.67 -12.84
N LYS A 77 -6.83 -0.61 -12.81
CA LYS A 77 -6.43 -1.31 -11.59
C LYS A 77 -5.00 -1.83 -11.64
N THR A 78 -4.39 -1.86 -10.47
CA THR A 78 -3.14 -2.57 -10.21
C THR A 78 -3.32 -3.56 -9.08
N TYR A 79 -2.51 -4.62 -9.13
CA TYR A 79 -2.48 -5.71 -8.17
C TYR A 79 -1.02 -5.91 -7.80
N VAL A 80 -0.68 -5.76 -6.53
CA VAL A 80 0.70 -5.98 -6.07
C VAL A 80 0.69 -7.05 -5.00
N GLU A 81 1.38 -8.15 -5.29
CA GLU A 81 1.64 -9.19 -4.31
C GLU A 81 2.92 -8.84 -3.55
N TRP A 82 2.79 -8.73 -2.24
CA TRP A 82 3.86 -8.41 -1.31
C TRP A 82 4.16 -9.58 -0.39
N SER A 83 5.43 -9.75 -0.03
CA SER A 83 5.87 -10.51 1.13
C SER A 83 6.45 -9.56 2.16
N PHE A 84 5.98 -9.67 3.41
CA PHE A 84 6.42 -8.82 4.52
C PHE A 84 6.99 -9.65 5.65
N ASP A 85 8.04 -9.12 6.28
CA ASP A 85 8.67 -9.68 7.47
C ASP A 85 9.09 -8.53 8.41
N TYR A 86 8.29 -8.27 9.45
CA TYR A 86 8.55 -7.21 10.45
C TYR A 86 7.99 -7.58 11.82
N THR A 87 8.38 -6.84 12.85
CA THR A 87 7.86 -6.97 14.21
C THR A 87 7.10 -5.69 14.55
N HIS A 88 5.86 -5.84 15.00
CA HIS A 88 5.01 -4.74 15.42
C HIS A 88 4.92 -4.71 16.95
N LYS A 89 4.99 -3.52 17.55
CA LYS A 89 4.99 -3.34 19.01
C LYS A 89 3.76 -3.99 19.69
N GLU A 90 2.63 -4.04 19.00
CA GLU A 90 1.36 -4.59 19.52
C GLU A 90 1.04 -5.99 18.99
N TRP A 91 1.56 -6.35 17.82
CA TRP A 91 1.15 -7.59 17.14
C TRP A 91 2.22 -8.68 17.13
N GLY A 92 3.42 -8.37 17.64
CA GLY A 92 4.56 -9.28 17.60
C GLY A 92 5.10 -9.48 16.19
N VAL A 93 5.64 -10.68 15.94
CA VAL A 93 6.24 -11.03 14.65
C VAL A 93 5.14 -11.19 13.59
N ARG A 94 5.27 -10.43 12.50
CA ARG A 94 4.43 -10.51 11.32
C ARG A 94 5.26 -10.99 10.13
N LYS A 95 4.88 -12.15 9.59
CA LYS A 95 5.46 -12.74 8.39
C LYS A 95 4.35 -13.29 7.52
N TYR A 96 4.01 -12.59 6.44
CA TYR A 96 2.82 -12.91 5.65
C TYR A 96 2.92 -12.38 4.22
N HIS A 97 2.04 -12.89 3.36
CA HIS A 97 1.82 -12.36 2.02
C HIS A 97 0.54 -11.53 1.99
N GLN A 98 0.54 -10.48 1.17
CA GLN A 98 -0.59 -9.59 0.99
C GLN A 98 -0.74 -9.24 -0.48
N VAL A 99 -1.99 -9.12 -0.95
CA VAL A 99 -2.29 -8.50 -2.25
C VAL A 99 -2.92 -7.14 -2.01
N ALA A 100 -2.28 -6.08 -2.52
CA ALA A 100 -2.85 -4.74 -2.58
C ALA A 100 -3.55 -4.55 -3.93
N VAL A 101 -4.88 -4.38 -3.91
CA VAL A 101 -5.69 -4.11 -5.11
C VAL A 101 -6.04 -2.64 -5.13
N GLN A 102 -5.50 -1.92 -6.10
CA GLN A 102 -5.63 -0.47 -6.21
C GLN A 102 -6.43 -0.10 -7.44
N THR A 103 -7.37 0.83 -7.28
CA THR A 103 -8.12 1.45 -8.38
C THR A 103 -7.65 2.88 -8.58
N TRP A 104 -7.38 3.24 -9.82
CA TRP A 104 -6.74 4.48 -10.22
C TRP A 104 -7.68 5.35 -11.03
N LYS A 105 -7.66 6.65 -10.76
CA LYS A 105 -8.36 7.68 -11.53
C LYS A 105 -7.46 8.89 -11.68
N ASN A 106 -7.33 9.40 -12.91
CA ASN A 106 -6.49 10.56 -13.22
C ASN A 106 -5.04 10.42 -12.70
N GLY A 107 -4.52 9.18 -12.71
CA GLY A 107 -3.17 8.88 -12.27
C GLY A 107 -2.95 8.87 -10.76
N ARG A 108 -4.02 8.87 -9.94
CA ARG A 108 -3.99 8.68 -8.48
C ARG A 108 -4.85 7.50 -8.05
N ILE A 109 -4.51 6.87 -6.92
CA ILE A 109 -5.27 5.81 -6.28
C ILE A 109 -6.48 6.42 -5.56
N VAL A 110 -7.67 5.96 -5.91
CA VAL A 110 -8.95 6.36 -5.30
C VAL A 110 -9.55 5.28 -4.42
N LYS A 111 -9.13 4.02 -4.61
CA LYS A 111 -9.48 2.92 -3.72
C LYS A 111 -8.30 1.96 -3.61
N GLU A 112 -8.03 1.47 -2.41
CA GLU A 112 -7.12 0.36 -2.17
C GLU A 112 -7.76 -0.65 -1.21
N GLN A 113 -7.59 -1.93 -1.51
CA GLN A 113 -8.03 -2.99 -0.63
C GLN A 113 -6.92 -4.02 -0.49
N PHE A 114 -6.59 -4.34 0.76
CA PHE A 114 -5.56 -5.29 1.11
C PHE A 114 -6.19 -6.65 1.42
N TYR A 115 -5.67 -7.71 0.81
CA TYR A 115 -6.10 -9.09 1.04
C TYR A 115 -4.93 -9.89 1.62
N TYR A 116 -5.13 -10.55 2.75
CA TYR A 116 -4.12 -11.40 3.39
C TYR A 116 -4.78 -12.41 4.33
N GLY A 117 -4.09 -13.52 4.57
CA GLY A 117 -4.53 -14.55 5.52
C GLY A 117 -4.40 -14.09 6.97
N GLY A 118 -5.30 -14.59 7.82
CA GLY A 118 -5.28 -14.42 9.28
C GLY A 118 -4.34 -15.38 10.00
#